data_AF-A0A2V6I355-F1
#
_entry.id   AF-A0A2V6I355-F1
#
_cell.length_a   1.000
_cell.length_b   1.000
_cell.length_c   1.000
_cell.angle_alpha   90.00
_cell.angle_beta   90.00
_cell.angle_gamma   90.00
#
_symmetry.space_group_name_H-M   'P 1'
#
loop_
_entity.id
_entity.type
_entity.pdbx_description
1 polymer ?
#
loop_
_entity_poly.entity_id
_entity_poly.type
_entity_poly.pdbx_seq_one_letter_code
_entity_poly.pdbx_strand_id
1 'polypeptide(L)'
;MQLFAIIALVLILTRVVTELWLSRLNQRHVRQRANEMPSVFRGIIDATMYRRSVDYTLAKSRFGDIVNVFDTVVLIAVLFSGLLPWAFGRFSVSLGTSNLAMAGFLFLTGIALSIPGLPFAWYAQFKIEERFGFNTTGMKTWIADRIKGLLLALLLGYPLLLLVLKLIEWTGTNWWLWAAAVVISFQLLLLLIAPAIIMPLFNKFTPLPEGELRQ
;
A
#
# COMPACT_ATOMS: atom_id res chain seq x y z
N MET A 1 23.46 -7.13 -19.44
CA MET A 1 22.61 -7.43 -18.26
C MET A 1 23.18 -6.89 -16.94
N GLN A 2 24.49 -6.98 -16.69
CA GLN A 2 25.08 -6.51 -15.42
C GLN A 2 24.97 -4.99 -15.19
N LEU A 3 25.15 -4.16 -16.23
CA LEU A 3 25.03 -2.69 -16.08
C LEU A 3 23.63 -2.25 -15.63
N PHE A 4 22.57 -2.81 -16.23
CA PHE A 4 21.19 -2.49 -15.85
C PHE A 4 20.88 -2.90 -14.40
N ALA A 5 21.35 -4.09 -13.99
CA ALA A 5 21.22 -4.58 -12.62
C ALA A 5 21.93 -3.66 -11.62
N ILE A 6 23.13 -3.18 -11.95
CA ILE A 6 23.90 -2.24 -11.13
C ILE A 6 23.16 -0.89 -11.03
N ILE A 7 22.69 -0.34 -12.15
CA ILE A 7 21.93 0.92 -12.17
C ILE A 7 20.67 0.80 -11.30
N ALA A 8 19.89 -0.27 -11.46
CA ALA A 8 18.70 -0.51 -10.65
C ALA A 8 19.04 -0.58 -9.16
N LEU A 9 20.10 -1.30 -8.78
CA LEU A 9 20.55 -1.39 -7.40
C LEU A 9 20.95 -0.02 -6.84
N VAL A 10 21.74 0.75 -7.58
CA VAL A 10 22.17 2.10 -7.18
C VAL A 10 20.96 3.02 -7.01
N LEU A 11 19.96 2.97 -7.89
CA LEU A 11 18.74 3.77 -7.77
C LEU A 11 17.92 3.37 -6.54
N ILE A 12 17.76 2.07 -6.27
CA ILE A 12 17.06 1.57 -5.09
C ILE A 12 17.77 2.02 -3.81
N LEU A 13 19.10 1.89 -3.77
CA LEU A 13 19.90 2.31 -2.61
C LEU A 13 19.87 3.83 -2.41
N THR A 14 19.98 4.60 -3.49
CA THR A 14 19.89 6.06 -3.43
C THR A 14 18.53 6.50 -2.91
N ARG A 15 17.45 5.87 -3.39
CA ARG A 15 16.09 6.12 -2.92
C ARG A 15 15.97 5.88 -1.41
N VAL A 16 16.31 4.68 -0.92
CA VAL A 16 16.13 4.35 0.50
C VAL A 16 17.02 5.21 1.41
N VAL A 17 18.25 5.52 0.99
CA VAL A 17 19.15 6.41 1.74
C VAL A 17 18.55 7.81 1.83
N THR A 18 18.01 8.34 0.72
CA THR A 18 17.38 9.66 0.68
C THR A 18 16.14 9.71 1.56
N GLU A 19 15.25 8.71 1.46
CA GLU A 19 14.05 8.63 2.29
C GLU A 19 14.38 8.56 3.79
N LEU A 20 15.36 7.73 4.18
CA LEU A 20 15.81 7.64 5.58
C LEU A 20 16.49 8.92 6.06
N TRP A 21 17.24 9.60 5.19
CA TRP A 21 17.84 10.88 5.51
C TRP A 21 16.78 11.96 5.77
N LEU A 22 15.80 12.10 4.89
CA LEU A 22 14.68 13.03 5.04
C LEU A 22 13.84 12.71 6.29
N SER A 23 13.54 11.44 6.53
CA SER A 23 12.82 10.99 7.73
C SER A 23 13.58 11.36 9.00
N ARG A 24 14.90 11.15 9.03
CA ARG A 24 15.74 11.55 10.18
C ARG A 24 15.80 13.06 10.39
N LEU A 25 15.87 13.84 9.31
CA LEU A 25 15.81 15.31 9.40
C LEU A 25 14.50 15.75 10.03
N ASN A 26 13.38 15.20 9.56
CA ASN A 26 12.06 15.49 10.10
C ASN A 26 11.95 15.09 11.59
N GLN A 27 12.36 13.87 11.95
CA GLN A 27 12.35 13.42 13.34
C GLN A 27 13.23 14.27 14.26
N ARG A 28 14.39 14.74 13.77
CA ARG A 28 15.27 15.64 14.54
C ARG A 28 14.58 16.98 14.79
N HIS A 29 13.97 17.56 13.75
CA HIS A 29 13.25 18.83 13.88
C HIS A 29 12.09 18.72 14.88
N VAL A 30 11.29 17.66 14.76
CA VAL A 30 10.18 17.37 15.68
C VAL A 30 10.66 17.19 17.13
N ARG A 31 11.79 16.49 17.35
CA ARG A 31 12.37 16.33 18.70
C ARG A 31 12.89 17.64 19.28
N GLN A 32 13.56 18.45 18.47
CA GLN A 32 14.12 19.74 18.91
C GLN A 32 13.02 20.69 19.35
N ARG A 33 11.89 20.70 18.63
CA ARG A 33 10.72 21.54 18.95
C ARG A 33 9.66 20.84 19.79
N ALA A 34 9.97 19.68 20.38
CA ALA A 34 9.00 18.88 21.14
C ALA A 34 8.44 19.59 22.38
N ASN A 35 9.12 20.64 22.86
CA ASN A 35 8.71 21.46 23.99
C ASN A 35 8.24 22.87 23.55
N GLU A 36 8.37 23.21 22.27
CA GLU A 36 8.07 24.55 21.74
C GLU A 36 6.71 24.54 21.05
N MET A 37 5.64 24.65 21.85
CA MET A 37 4.29 24.77 21.30
C MET A 37 4.15 26.10 20.53
N PRO A 38 3.83 26.06 19.22
CA PRO A 38 3.57 27.28 18.45
C PRO A 38 2.43 28.10 19.08
N SER A 39 2.53 29.43 19.03
CA SER A 39 1.55 30.34 19.62
C SER A 39 0.11 30.09 19.14
N VAL A 40 -0.05 29.63 17.89
CA VAL A 40 -1.34 29.29 17.28
C VAL A 40 -2.08 28.18 18.03
N PHE A 41 -1.37 27.25 18.69
CA PHE A 41 -1.99 26.14 19.41
C PHE A 41 -2.24 26.42 20.89
N ARG A 42 -1.71 27.54 21.41
CA ARG A 42 -1.90 27.91 22.83
C ARG A 42 -3.36 28.23 23.07
N GLY A 43 -3.98 27.51 24.01
CA GLY A 43 -5.39 27.66 24.35
C GLY A 43 -6.35 26.78 23.54
N ILE A 44 -5.87 26.10 22.50
CA ILE A 44 -6.64 25.08 21.76
C ILE A 44 -6.26 23.68 22.24
N ILE A 45 -4.95 23.45 22.45
CA ILE A 45 -4.40 22.16 22.85
C ILE A 45 -3.61 22.33 24.14
N ASP A 46 -3.75 21.38 25.05
CA ASP A 46 -2.96 21.34 26.28
C ASP A 46 -1.53 20.81 26.01
N ALA A 47 -0.62 21.04 26.96
CA ALA A 47 0.77 20.60 26.81
C ALA A 47 0.89 19.06 26.73
N THR A 48 -0.01 18.33 27.40
CA THR A 48 -0.06 16.87 27.44
C THR A 48 -0.45 16.24 26.12
N MET A 49 -1.48 16.74 25.44
CA MET A 49 -1.91 16.27 24.12
C MET A 49 -0.90 16.67 23.05
N TYR A 50 -0.29 17.86 23.16
CA TYR A 50 0.81 18.24 22.27
C TYR A 50 2.00 17.29 22.41
N ARG A 51 2.39 16.94 23.64
CA ARG A 51 3.46 15.97 23.86
C ARG A 51 3.12 14.59 23.30
N ARG A 52 1.88 14.14 23.51
CA ARG A 52 1.36 12.88 22.98
C ARG A 52 1.37 12.84 21.45
N SER A 53 1.06 13.94 20.77
CA SER A 53 1.10 14.02 19.30
C SER A 53 2.53 13.98 18.74
N VAL A 54 3.49 14.61 19.45
CA VAL A 54 4.92 14.51 19.14
C VAL A 54 5.40 13.07 19.30
N ASP A 55 5.08 12.42 20.42
CA ASP A 55 5.49 11.03 20.69
C ASP A 55 4.87 10.06 19.67
N TYR A 56 3.60 10.28 19.29
CA TYR A 56 2.93 9.53 18.22
C TYR A 56 3.66 9.68 16.89
N THR A 57 3.96 10.91 16.49
CA THR A 57 4.65 11.22 15.23
C THR A 57 6.02 10.53 15.17
N LEU A 58 6.78 10.57 16.27
CA LEU A 58 8.09 9.92 16.35
C LEU A 58 7.99 8.40 16.36
N ALA A 59 7.01 7.81 17.05
CA ALA A 59 6.79 6.37 17.06
C ALA A 59 6.42 5.85 15.67
N LYS A 60 5.48 6.53 14.99
CA LYS A 60 5.03 6.19 13.64
C LYS A 60 6.15 6.33 12.61
N SER A 61 6.93 7.41 12.68
CA SER A 61 8.05 7.65 11.76
C SER A 61 9.16 6.61 11.92
N ARG A 62 9.57 6.28 13.15
CA ARG A 62 10.58 5.22 13.38
C ARG A 62 10.11 3.85 12.89
N PHE A 63 8.85 3.51 13.12
CA PHE A 63 8.29 2.27 12.61
C PHE A 63 8.23 2.25 11.08
N GLY A 64 7.81 3.36 10.47
CA GLY A 64 7.81 3.53 9.02
C GLY A 64 9.20 3.34 8.41
N ASP A 65 10.26 3.86 9.05
CA ASP A 65 11.64 3.64 8.61
C ASP A 65 12.01 2.14 8.60
N ILE A 66 11.61 1.39 9.64
CA ILE A 66 11.87 -0.06 9.74
C ILE A 66 11.15 -0.82 8.62
N VAL A 67 9.87 -0.50 8.40
CA VAL A 67 9.07 -1.12 7.33
C VAL A 67 9.67 -0.82 5.96
N ASN A 68 10.07 0.44 5.71
CA ASN A 68 10.67 0.82 4.43
C ASN A 68 12.00 0.10 4.15
N VAL A 69 12.85 -0.05 5.17
CA VAL A 69 14.09 -0.84 5.05
C VAL A 69 13.76 -2.30 4.75
N PHE A 70 12.80 -2.89 5.47
CA PHE A 70 12.37 -4.26 5.24
C PHE A 70 11.84 -4.46 3.81
N ASP A 71 10.92 -3.61 3.36
CA ASP A 71 10.34 -3.67 2.02
C ASP A 71 11.43 -3.52 0.94
N THR A 72 12.41 -2.65 1.18
CA THR A 72 13.57 -2.49 0.29
C THR A 72 14.44 -3.75 0.24
N VAL A 73 14.70 -4.39 1.38
CA VAL A 73 15.45 -5.65 1.44
C VAL A 73 14.70 -6.76 0.72
N VAL A 74 13.39 -6.88 0.91
CA VAL A 74 12.54 -7.84 0.20
C VAL A 74 12.58 -7.58 -1.31
N LEU A 75 12.46 -6.32 -1.73
CA LEU A 75 12.55 -5.94 -3.15
C LEU A 75 13.89 -6.36 -3.76
N ILE A 76 15.01 -6.04 -3.12
CA ILE A 76 16.35 -6.43 -3.56
C ILE A 76 16.46 -7.96 -3.61
N ALA A 77 16.07 -8.65 -2.54
CA ALA A 77 16.14 -10.11 -2.48
C ALA A 77 15.35 -10.76 -3.62
N VAL A 78 14.12 -10.32 -3.87
CA VAL A 78 13.26 -10.87 -4.93
C VAL A 78 13.81 -10.55 -6.32
N LEU A 79 14.29 -9.33 -6.55
CA LEU A 79 14.77 -8.87 -7.85
C LEU A 79 16.09 -9.56 -8.26
N PHE A 80 17.01 -9.77 -7.31
CA PHE A 80 18.36 -10.25 -7.59
C PHE A 80 18.59 -11.74 -7.29
N SER A 81 17.71 -12.41 -6.53
CA SER A 81 17.85 -13.86 -6.24
C SER A 81 17.54 -14.78 -7.42
N GLY A 82 16.90 -14.27 -8.48
CA GLY A 82 16.37 -15.11 -9.56
C GLY A 82 15.09 -15.87 -9.17
N LEU A 83 14.50 -15.59 -8.00
CA LEU A 83 13.28 -16.23 -7.52
C LEU A 83 12.12 -16.04 -8.50
N LEU A 84 11.93 -14.84 -9.06
CA LEU A 84 10.84 -14.57 -10.00
C LEU A 84 10.97 -15.37 -11.31
N PRO A 85 12.11 -15.35 -12.04
CA PRO A 85 12.30 -16.23 -13.20
C PRO A 85 12.14 -17.72 -12.89
N TRP A 86 12.67 -18.17 -11.75
CA TRP A 86 12.54 -19.57 -11.33
C TRP A 86 11.08 -19.96 -11.09
N ALA A 87 10.34 -19.14 -10.33
CA ALA A 87 8.93 -19.37 -10.03
C ALA A 87 8.09 -19.32 -11.32
N PHE A 88 8.36 -18.37 -12.20
CA PHE A 88 7.70 -18.25 -13.50
C PHE A 88 7.93 -19.49 -14.36
N GLY A 89 9.17 -19.99 -14.47
CA GLY A 89 9.49 -21.17 -15.26
C GLY A 89 8.78 -22.44 -14.74
N ARG A 90 8.68 -22.60 -13.41
CA ARG A 90 7.92 -23.72 -12.81
C ARG A 90 6.42 -23.58 -13.07
N PHE A 91 5.90 -22.36 -12.95
CA PHE A 91 4.48 -22.07 -13.19
C PHE A 91 4.10 -22.31 -14.65
N SER A 92 4.91 -21.82 -15.60
CA SER A 92 4.65 -21.93 -17.03
C SER A 92 4.68 -23.38 -17.53
N VAL A 93 5.53 -24.23 -16.94
CA VAL A 93 5.54 -25.67 -17.25
C VAL A 93 4.27 -26.37 -16.75
N SER A 94 3.75 -25.97 -15.59
CA SER A 94 2.58 -26.63 -14.99
C SER A 94 1.24 -26.14 -15.54
N LEU A 95 1.10 -24.84 -15.80
CA LEU A 95 -0.18 -24.19 -16.14
C LEU A 95 -0.17 -23.56 -17.54
N GLY A 96 0.95 -23.66 -18.26
CA GLY A 96 1.12 -23.12 -19.61
C GLY A 96 1.41 -21.62 -19.66
N THR A 97 1.41 -21.09 -20.87
CA THR A 97 1.75 -19.68 -21.18
C THR A 97 0.56 -18.90 -21.74
N SER A 98 -0.68 -19.36 -21.48
CA SER A 98 -1.87 -18.61 -21.87
C SER A 98 -1.98 -17.29 -21.08
N ASN A 99 -2.65 -16.28 -21.64
CA ASN A 99 -2.89 -15.01 -20.94
C ASN A 99 -3.58 -15.18 -19.58
N LEU A 100 -4.44 -16.19 -19.44
CA LEU A 100 -5.10 -16.53 -18.18
C LEU A 100 -4.08 -17.01 -17.15
N ALA A 101 -3.16 -17.89 -17.55
CA ALA A 101 -2.07 -18.37 -16.70
C ALA A 101 -1.10 -17.24 -16.35
N MET A 102 -0.72 -16.39 -17.31
CA MET A 102 0.18 -15.25 -17.08
C MET A 102 -0.42 -14.22 -16.12
N ALA A 103 -1.70 -13.87 -16.29
CA ALA A 103 -2.44 -13.04 -15.33
C ALA A 103 -2.47 -13.70 -13.95
N GLY A 104 -2.64 -15.02 -13.90
CA GLY A 104 -2.64 -15.81 -12.66
C GLY A 104 -1.30 -15.72 -11.94
N PHE A 105 -0.21 -15.92 -12.66
CA PHE A 105 1.14 -15.81 -12.10
C PHE A 105 1.42 -14.41 -11.54
N LEU A 106 1.12 -13.36 -12.31
CA LEU A 106 1.32 -11.98 -11.87
C LEU A 106 0.47 -11.64 -10.64
N PHE A 107 -0.79 -12.07 -10.62
CA PHE A 107 -1.70 -11.87 -9.49
C PHE A 107 -1.22 -12.60 -8.23
N LEU A 108 -0.84 -13.88 -8.35
CA LEU A 108 -0.31 -14.69 -7.26
C LEU A 108 1.03 -14.14 -6.75
N THR A 109 1.89 -13.65 -7.64
CA THR A 109 3.14 -12.98 -7.27
C THR A 109 2.85 -11.74 -6.44
N GLY A 110 1.87 -10.91 -6.86
CA GLY A 110 1.43 -9.76 -6.09
C GLY A 110 0.93 -10.12 -4.68
N ILE A 111 0.14 -11.20 -4.56
CA ILE A 111 -0.30 -11.73 -3.26
C ILE A 111 0.92 -12.17 -2.44
N ALA A 112 1.81 -12.97 -3.01
CA ALA A 112 2.99 -13.50 -2.33
C ALA A 112 3.88 -12.37 -1.79
N LEU A 113 4.08 -11.30 -2.57
CA LEU A 113 4.86 -10.13 -2.16
C LEU A 113 4.15 -9.28 -1.08
N SER A 114 2.83 -9.39 -0.93
CA SER A 114 2.09 -8.68 0.12
C SER A 114 2.16 -9.36 1.49
N ILE A 115 2.40 -10.68 1.53
CA ILE A 115 2.40 -11.49 2.76
C ILE A 115 3.44 -11.02 3.78
N PRO A 116 4.71 -10.74 3.41
CA PRO A 116 5.72 -10.28 4.36
C PRO A 116 5.37 -8.96 5.07
N GLY A 117 4.51 -8.13 4.47
CA GLY A 117 4.04 -6.88 5.06
C GLY A 117 2.93 -7.05 6.11
N LEU A 118 2.27 -8.21 6.18
CA LEU A 118 1.13 -8.43 7.08
C LEU A 118 1.49 -8.30 8.57
N PRO A 119 2.61 -8.83 9.08
CA PRO A 119 3.01 -8.64 10.48
C PRO A 119 3.23 -7.17 10.83
N PHE A 120 3.78 -6.38 9.90
CA PHE A 120 3.98 -4.94 10.10
C PHE A 120 2.65 -4.19 10.11
N ALA A 121 1.72 -4.52 9.21
CA ALA A 121 0.38 -3.94 9.21
C ALA A 121 -0.38 -4.27 10.51
N TRP A 122 -0.22 -5.48 11.03
CA TRP A 122 -0.80 -5.87 12.31
C TRP A 122 -0.17 -5.10 13.47
N TYR A 123 1.16 -4.99 13.51
CA TYR A 123 1.87 -4.26 14.57
C TYR A 123 1.51 -2.77 14.56
N ALA A 124 1.41 -2.16 13.38
CA ALA A 124 0.97 -0.78 13.23
C ALA A 124 -0.41 -0.57 13.89
N GLN A 125 -1.39 -1.41 13.57
CA GLN A 125 -2.75 -1.26 14.09
C GLN A 125 -2.86 -1.61 15.58
N PHE A 126 -2.39 -2.79 15.98
CA PHE A 126 -2.67 -3.36 17.31
C PHE A 126 -1.60 -3.05 18.36
N LYS A 127 -0.47 -2.46 17.97
CA LYS A 127 0.57 -2.01 18.92
C LYS A 127 0.79 -0.51 18.87
N ILE A 128 0.97 0.07 17.68
CA ILE A 128 1.21 1.51 17.58
C ILE A 128 -0.09 2.28 17.80
N GLU A 129 -1.10 2.10 16.95
CA GLU A 129 -2.35 2.86 17.08
C GLU A 129 -3.06 2.57 18.42
N GLU A 130 -3.04 1.31 18.89
CA GLU A 130 -3.55 0.92 20.22
C GLU A 130 -2.84 1.66 21.37
N ARG A 131 -1.51 1.75 21.35
CA ARG A 131 -0.73 2.47 22.39
C ARG A 131 -1.14 3.94 22.52
N PHE A 132 -1.58 4.55 21.42
CA PHE A 132 -2.04 5.93 21.40
C PHE A 132 -3.56 6.06 21.46
N GLY A 133 -4.31 4.96 21.68
CA GLY A 133 -5.77 4.96 21.82
C GLY A 133 -6.53 5.30 20.54
N PHE A 134 -5.90 5.17 19.37
CA PHE A 134 -6.52 5.42 18.07
C PHE A 134 -7.09 4.16 17.43
N ASN A 135 -6.72 2.97 17.91
CA ASN A 135 -7.27 1.74 17.36
C ASN A 135 -8.73 1.55 17.80
N THR A 136 -9.63 1.59 16.83
CA THR A 136 -11.06 1.29 17.00
C THR A 136 -11.45 -0.04 16.32
N THR A 137 -10.47 -0.77 15.78
CA THR A 137 -10.68 -1.97 14.96
C THR A 137 -10.32 -3.24 15.73
N GLY A 138 -11.21 -4.24 15.72
CA GLY A 138 -10.94 -5.56 16.29
C GLY A 138 -10.26 -6.52 15.30
N MET A 139 -9.64 -7.59 15.82
CA MET A 139 -8.93 -8.59 15.01
C MET A 139 -9.83 -9.25 13.95
N LYS A 140 -11.09 -9.54 14.29
CA LYS A 140 -12.07 -10.11 13.33
C LYS A 140 -12.33 -9.18 12.15
N THR A 141 -12.56 -7.90 12.42
CA THR A 141 -12.77 -6.88 11.38
C THR A 141 -11.51 -6.71 10.52
N TRP A 142 -10.34 -6.65 11.14
CA TRP A 142 -9.07 -6.51 10.43
C TRP A 142 -8.81 -7.67 9.44
N ILE A 143 -9.06 -8.92 9.85
CA ILE A 143 -8.94 -10.08 8.95
C ILE A 143 -10.02 -10.04 7.87
N ALA A 144 -11.28 -9.79 8.25
CA ALA A 144 -12.39 -9.75 7.30
C ALA A 144 -12.16 -8.72 6.20
N ASP A 145 -11.68 -7.53 6.53
CA ASP A 145 -11.41 -6.47 5.55
C ASP A 145 -10.24 -6.83 4.63
N ARG A 146 -9.24 -7.57 5.12
CA ARG A 146 -8.16 -8.09 4.26
C ARG A 146 -8.68 -9.11 3.25
N ILE A 147 -9.57 -10.01 3.69
CA ILE A 147 -10.20 -11.01 2.81
C ILE A 147 -11.11 -10.31 1.79
N LYS A 148 -11.96 -9.37 2.20
CA LYS A 148 -12.80 -8.58 1.28
C LYS A 148 -11.93 -7.83 0.26
N GLY A 149 -10.85 -7.21 0.70
CA GLY A 149 -9.90 -6.52 -0.18
C GLY A 149 -9.27 -7.46 -1.20
N LEU A 150 -8.87 -8.67 -0.78
CA LEU A 150 -8.34 -9.70 -1.68
C LEU A 150 -9.38 -10.18 -2.69
N LEU A 151 -10.62 -10.40 -2.24
CA LEU A 151 -11.73 -10.79 -3.13
C LEU A 151 -12.07 -9.70 -4.15
N LEU A 152 -12.04 -8.44 -3.76
CA LEU A 152 -12.22 -7.32 -4.69
C LEU A 152 -11.05 -7.21 -5.67
N ALA A 153 -9.81 -7.39 -5.21
CA ALA A 153 -8.63 -7.42 -6.08
C ALA A 153 -8.73 -8.58 -7.08
N LEU A 154 -9.24 -9.73 -6.68
CA LEU A 154 -9.49 -10.86 -7.57
C LEU A 154 -10.64 -10.58 -8.54
N LEU A 155 -11.75 -10.01 -8.07
CA LEU A 155 -12.93 -9.77 -8.91
C LEU A 155 -12.71 -8.65 -9.94
N LEU A 156 -11.92 -7.64 -9.59
CA LEU A 156 -11.74 -6.44 -10.40
C LEU A 156 -10.35 -6.38 -11.03
N GLY A 157 -9.30 -6.63 -10.24
CA GLY A 157 -7.92 -6.53 -10.67
C GLY A 157 -7.50 -7.66 -11.62
N TYR A 158 -7.90 -8.91 -11.35
CA TYR A 158 -7.54 -10.04 -12.21
C TYR A 158 -8.15 -9.94 -13.63
N PRO A 159 -9.47 -9.65 -13.80
CA PRO A 159 -10.03 -9.44 -15.14
C PRO A 159 -9.41 -8.26 -15.87
N LEU A 160 -9.12 -7.16 -15.18
CA LEU A 160 -8.44 -6.01 -15.77
C LEU A 160 -7.03 -6.40 -16.26
N LEU A 161 -6.27 -7.11 -15.44
CA LEU A 161 -4.94 -7.59 -15.79
C LEU A 161 -4.98 -8.52 -17.02
N LEU A 162 -5.93 -9.47 -17.03
CA LEU A 162 -6.16 -10.37 -18.16
C LEU A 162 -6.53 -9.59 -19.44
N LEU A 163 -7.37 -8.57 -19.33
CA LEU A 163 -7.75 -7.73 -20.46
C LEU A 163 -6.54 -6.96 -21.01
N VAL A 164 -5.71 -6.38 -20.14
CA VAL A 164 -4.47 -5.71 -20.56
C VAL A 164 -3.53 -6.67 -21.29
N LEU A 165 -3.37 -7.90 -20.79
CA LEU A 165 -2.56 -8.92 -21.47
C LEU A 165 -3.13 -9.28 -22.85
N LYS A 166 -4.46 -9.42 -22.97
CA LYS A 166 -5.10 -9.66 -24.27
C LYS A 166 -4.95 -8.50 -25.25
N LEU A 167 -4.98 -7.26 -24.77
CA LEU A 167 -4.79 -6.08 -25.62
C LEU A 167 -3.41 -6.06 -26.28
N ILE A 168 -2.38 -6.57 -25.59
CA ILE A 168 -1.03 -6.73 -26.16
C ILE A 168 -1.07 -7.60 -27.42
N GLU A 169 -1.84 -8.70 -27.40
CA GLU A 169 -1.99 -9.56 -28.58
C GLU A 169 -2.86 -8.92 -29.66
N TRP A 170 -3.97 -8.29 -29.29
CA TRP A 170 -4.98 -7.82 -30.25
C TRP A 170 -4.57 -6.58 -31.04
N THR A 171 -3.79 -5.69 -30.42
CA THR A 171 -3.56 -4.34 -30.96
C THR A 171 -2.10 -4.08 -31.34
N GLY A 172 -1.26 -5.12 -31.21
CA GLY A 172 0.14 -5.10 -31.64
C GLY A 172 0.90 -3.92 -31.05
N THR A 173 1.65 -3.19 -31.87
CA THR A 173 2.51 -2.08 -31.46
C THR A 173 1.79 -0.96 -30.68
N ASN A 174 0.50 -0.75 -30.93
CA ASN A 174 -0.28 0.32 -30.30
C ASN A 174 -1.00 -0.11 -29.02
N TRP A 175 -0.64 -1.27 -28.45
CA TRP A 175 -1.31 -1.83 -27.27
C TRP A 175 -1.33 -0.93 -26.06
N TRP A 176 -0.28 -0.13 -25.86
CA TRP A 176 -0.17 0.75 -24.71
C TRP A 176 -1.22 1.86 -24.73
N LEU A 177 -1.64 2.35 -25.91
CA LEU A 177 -2.71 3.34 -26.05
C LEU A 177 -4.06 2.75 -25.60
N TRP A 178 -4.37 1.53 -26.07
CA TRP A 178 -5.61 0.84 -25.71
C TRP A 178 -5.63 0.42 -24.25
N ALA A 179 -4.51 -0.11 -23.74
CA ALA A 179 -4.38 -0.45 -22.33
C ALA A 179 -4.52 0.80 -21.44
N ALA A 180 -3.91 1.94 -21.82
CA ALA A 180 -4.07 3.20 -21.12
C ALA A 180 -5.53 3.66 -21.13
N ALA A 181 -6.20 3.67 -22.28
CA ALA A 181 -7.61 4.04 -22.39
C ALA A 181 -8.51 3.17 -21.51
N VAL A 182 -8.29 1.85 -21.50
CA VAL A 182 -9.03 0.91 -20.65
C VAL A 182 -8.76 1.15 -19.17
N VAL A 183 -7.50 1.32 -18.76
CA VAL A 183 -7.14 1.57 -17.36
C VAL A 183 -7.71 2.90 -16.87
N ILE A 184 -7.62 3.96 -17.67
CA ILE A 184 -8.20 5.27 -17.35
C ILE A 184 -9.72 5.16 -17.23
N SER A 185 -10.39 4.53 -18.19
CA SER A 185 -11.85 4.34 -18.16
C SER A 185 -12.28 3.53 -16.93
N PHE A 186 -11.53 2.47 -16.61
CA PHE A 186 -11.75 1.66 -15.43
C PHE A 186 -11.56 2.46 -14.13
N GLN A 187 -10.53 3.33 -14.05
CA GLN A 187 -10.32 4.22 -12.91
C GLN A 187 -11.46 5.24 -12.74
N LEU A 188 -11.92 5.85 -13.84
CA LEU A 188 -13.06 6.77 -13.82
C LEU A 188 -14.35 6.06 -13.38
N LEU A 189 -14.57 4.83 -13.86
CA LEU A 189 -15.69 4.01 -13.43
C LEU A 189 -15.60 3.66 -11.93
N LEU A 190 -14.42 3.29 -11.44
CA LEU A 190 -14.21 3.06 -10.01
C LEU A 190 -14.38 4.33 -9.18
N LEU A 191 -14.04 5.51 -9.69
CA LEU A 191 -14.28 6.78 -8.99
C LEU A 191 -15.77 6.96 -8.67
N LEU A 192 -16.65 6.55 -9.59
CA LEU A 192 -18.11 6.64 -9.43
C LEU A 192 -18.67 5.47 -8.60
N ILE A 193 -18.20 4.25 -8.85
CA ILE A 193 -18.74 3.03 -8.23
C ILE A 193 -18.20 2.82 -6.81
N ALA A 194 -16.94 3.18 -6.55
CA ALA A 194 -16.30 2.87 -5.28
C ALA A 194 -17.05 3.46 -4.08
N PRO A 195 -17.52 4.73 -4.09
CA PRO A 195 -18.27 5.26 -2.97
C PRO A 195 -19.60 4.57 -2.70
N ALA A 196 -20.31 4.20 -3.76
CA ALA A 196 -21.67 3.66 -3.66
C ALA A 196 -21.72 2.15 -3.42
N ILE A 197 -20.76 1.39 -3.95
CA ILE A 197 -20.77 -0.09 -3.90
C ILE A 197 -19.62 -0.64 -3.09
N ILE A 198 -18.39 -0.12 -3.27
CA ILE A 198 -17.22 -0.70 -2.62
C ILE A 198 -17.14 -0.27 -1.15
N MET A 199 -17.25 1.02 -0.86
CA MET A 199 -17.13 1.52 0.51
C MET A 199 -18.15 0.89 1.48
N PRO A 200 -19.43 0.66 1.12
CA PRO A 200 -20.40 0.01 2.01
C PRO A 200 -20.08 -1.44 2.37
N LEU A 201 -19.25 -2.15 1.59
CA LEU A 201 -18.79 -3.50 1.94
C LEU A 201 -17.82 -3.49 3.13
N PHE A 202 -17.14 -2.37 3.34
CA PHE A 202 -16.18 -2.18 4.42
C PHE A 202 -16.79 -1.41 5.60
N ASN A 203 -17.63 -0.42 5.31
CA ASN A 203 -18.13 0.53 6.29
C ASN A 203 -19.66 0.50 6.40
N LYS A 204 -20.17 0.74 7.61
CA LYS A 204 -21.59 0.96 7.82
C LYS A 204 -21.92 2.42 7.57
N PHE A 205 -22.69 2.70 6.53
CA PHE A 205 -23.25 4.02 6.30
C PHE A 205 -24.62 4.11 6.97
N THR A 206 -24.76 5.07 7.87
CA THR A 206 -26.02 5.40 8.53
C THR A 206 -26.40 6.84 8.19
N PRO A 207 -27.67 7.12 7.86
CA PRO A 207 -28.12 8.49 7.65
C PRO A 207 -27.89 9.32 8.91
N LEU A 208 -27.59 10.61 8.73
CA LEU A 208 -27.43 11.52 9.85
C LEU A 208 -28.77 11.61 10.61
N PRO A 209 -28.79 11.46 11.93
CA PRO A 209 -30.00 11.65 12.73
C PRO A 209 -30.59 13.04 12.50
N GLU A 210 -31.92 13.15 12.59
CA GLU A 210 -32.59 14.45 12.58
C GLU A 210 -32.14 15.30 13.78
N GLY A 211 -31.77 16.56 13.54
CA GLY A 211 -31.29 17.47 14.58
C GLY A 211 -30.56 18.69 13.99
N GLU A 212 -30.04 19.57 14.84
CA GLU A 212 -29.37 20.82 14.44
C GLU A 212 -28.17 20.61 13.49
N LEU A 213 -27.48 19.47 13.59
CA LEU A 213 -26.36 19.13 12.69
C LEU A 213 -26.80 18.70 11.28
N ARG A 214 -28.09 18.41 11.07
CA ARG A 214 -28.68 18.02 9.77
C ARG A 214 -29.38 19.18 9.07
N GLN A 215 -29.70 20.26 9.80
CA GLN A 215 -30.28 21.50 9.26
C GLN A 215 -29.21 22.35 8.57
#